data_AF-A0A8J7HKQ6-F1
#
_entry.id   AF-A0A8J7HKQ6-F1
#
_cell.length_a   1.000
_cell.length_b   1.000
_cell.length_c   1.000
_cell.angle_alpha   90.00
_cell.angle_beta   90.00
_cell.angle_gamma   90.00
#
_symmetry.space_group_name_H-M   'P 1'
#
loop_
_entity.id
_entity.type
_entity.pdbx_description
1 polymer ?
#
loop_
_entity_poly.entity_id
_entity_poly.type
_entity_poly.pdbx_seq_one_letter_code
_entity_poly.pdbx_strand_id
1 'polypeptide(L)'
;MLRLTLKSLTLGSMVAMSTATSVFAQVPVLENLQLVQAPSFSCGRYLRTYIVKPLDNRKGSGIRCVKLSEGKPGTTVPRLAWYGEGKWGNATYRHVGQAIYRNSNLVGFASDIYGNGENTNNNFPGNLKMQILGSTIRVTGAWNEEWQLVRATNYNPLPRPRTCGGYFDQYKVSDLAGSRQGSGLRCVLRVGPDNTTWFGNGNWGGSTYSHIGTRSFNGHGAADICGAGFGPICNNFAWGSLKLNPVPGGFDVTGAWSEKWR
;
A
#
# COMPACT_ATOMS: atom_id res chain seq x y z
N MET A 1 -43.12 52.51 -36.33
CA MET A 1 -43.08 52.03 -37.73
C MET A 1 -41.87 51.13 -37.89
N LEU A 2 -42.07 49.82 -38.05
CA LEU A 2 -41.13 48.94 -38.77
C LEU A 2 -41.92 47.67 -39.11
N ARG A 3 -42.39 47.57 -40.36
CA ARG A 3 -43.05 46.40 -40.93
C ARG A 3 -41.97 45.43 -41.41
N LEU A 4 -41.96 44.21 -40.89
CA LEU A 4 -41.18 43.09 -41.41
C LEU A 4 -42.01 42.38 -42.49
N THR A 5 -41.54 42.42 -43.73
CA THR A 5 -42.10 41.69 -44.87
C THR A 5 -41.31 40.39 -45.08
N LEU A 6 -41.97 39.25 -44.86
CA LEU A 6 -41.54 37.94 -45.35
C LEU A 6 -41.60 37.92 -46.88
N LYS A 7 -40.55 37.42 -47.52
CA LYS A 7 -40.61 36.88 -48.89
C LYS A 7 -40.12 35.43 -48.88
N SER A 8 -40.93 34.61 -49.53
CA SER A 8 -40.79 33.16 -49.70
C SER A 8 -40.12 32.82 -51.05
N LEU A 9 -39.97 31.52 -51.29
CA LEU A 9 -39.48 30.79 -52.48
C LEU A 9 -37.95 30.60 -52.56
N THR A 10 -37.40 29.41 -52.85
CA THR A 10 -37.93 28.24 -53.59
C THR A 10 -37.16 26.97 -53.21
N LEU A 11 -37.84 25.83 -53.07
CA LEU A 11 -37.23 24.49 -53.01
C LEU A 11 -36.78 24.07 -54.43
N GLY A 12 -35.49 23.79 -54.61
CA GLY A 12 -34.95 23.11 -55.77
C GLY A 12 -34.46 21.72 -55.38
N SER A 13 -35.22 20.69 -55.79
CA SER A 13 -34.83 19.29 -55.66
C SER A 13 -33.72 18.95 -56.65
N MET A 14 -32.57 18.49 -56.16
CA MET A 14 -31.60 17.75 -56.97
C MET A 14 -31.53 16.31 -56.47
N VAL A 15 -31.97 15.40 -57.35
CA VAL A 15 -31.78 13.94 -57.19
C VAL A 15 -30.35 13.64 -57.66
N ALA A 16 -29.46 13.33 -56.72
CA ALA A 16 -28.15 12.78 -57.03
C ALA A 16 -28.23 11.26 -56.95
N MET A 17 -28.07 10.59 -58.09
CA MET A 17 -27.87 9.13 -58.16
C MET A 17 -26.49 8.80 -57.60
N SER A 18 -26.44 8.24 -56.39
CA SER A 18 -25.21 7.69 -55.82
C SER A 18 -24.97 6.29 -56.39
N THR A 19 -23.93 6.15 -57.20
CA THR A 19 -23.38 4.87 -57.60
C THR A 19 -22.75 4.21 -56.37
N ALA A 20 -23.40 3.15 -55.88
CA ALA A 20 -22.86 2.32 -54.81
C ALA A 20 -21.61 1.58 -55.33
N THR A 21 -20.43 2.10 -55.02
CA THR A 21 -19.21 1.30 -55.08
C THR A 21 -19.25 0.34 -53.89
N SER A 22 -19.36 -0.95 -54.18
CA SER A 22 -19.20 -2.01 -53.20
C SER A 22 -17.75 -2.00 -52.70
N VAL A 23 -17.50 -1.18 -51.67
CA VAL A 23 -16.30 -1.31 -50.85
C VAL A 23 -16.45 -2.64 -50.13
N PHE A 24 -15.67 -3.64 -50.56
CA PHE A 24 -15.43 -4.81 -49.72
C PHE A 24 -14.91 -4.27 -48.39
N ALA A 25 -15.74 -4.36 -47.35
CA ALA A 25 -15.29 -4.12 -45.99
C ALA A 25 -14.13 -5.08 -45.76
N GLN A 26 -12.90 -4.54 -45.77
CA GLN A 26 -11.76 -5.25 -45.24
C GLN A 26 -12.16 -5.55 -43.79
N VAL A 27 -12.43 -6.83 -43.51
CA VAL A 27 -12.59 -7.28 -42.14
C VAL A 27 -11.32 -6.86 -41.44
N PRO A 28 -11.36 -5.94 -40.46
CA PRO A 28 -10.16 -5.61 -39.71
C PRO A 28 -9.68 -6.93 -39.12
N VAL A 29 -8.49 -7.36 -39.55
CA VAL A 29 -7.77 -8.42 -38.85
C VAL A 29 -7.61 -7.85 -37.45
N LEU A 30 -8.34 -8.44 -36.50
CA LEU A 30 -8.14 -8.16 -35.09
C LEU A 30 -6.68 -8.53 -34.82
N GLU A 31 -5.81 -7.51 -34.83
CA GLU A 31 -4.51 -7.60 -34.19
C GLU A 31 -4.76 -8.21 -32.82
N ASN A 32 -4.02 -9.27 -32.51
CA ASN A 32 -4.07 -9.98 -31.24
C ASN A 32 -4.41 -9.00 -30.13
N LEU A 33 -5.66 -9.02 -29.67
CA LEU A 33 -6.04 -8.46 -28.39
C LEU A 33 -5.29 -9.31 -27.37
N GLN A 34 -4.02 -9.00 -27.16
CA GLN A 34 -3.35 -9.27 -25.91
C GLN A 34 -4.17 -8.48 -24.89
N LEU A 35 -5.20 -9.16 -24.35
CA LEU A 35 -5.77 -8.84 -23.07
C LEU A 35 -4.61 -8.88 -22.10
N VAL A 36 -3.93 -7.74 -21.95
CA VAL A 36 -2.96 -7.51 -20.90
C VAL A 36 -3.75 -7.77 -19.63
N GLN A 37 -3.51 -8.92 -19.02
CA GLN A 37 -4.17 -9.32 -17.80
C GLN A 37 -3.86 -8.20 -16.79
N ALA A 38 -4.88 -7.43 -16.43
CA ALA A 38 -4.70 -6.31 -15.51
C ALA A 38 -4.01 -6.84 -14.25
N PRO A 39 -2.94 -6.20 -13.76
CA PRO A 39 -2.16 -6.75 -12.65
C PRO A 39 -3.06 -6.94 -11.44
N SER A 40 -3.35 -8.19 -11.10
CA SER A 40 -4.15 -8.54 -9.94
C SER A 40 -3.25 -8.50 -8.71
N PHE A 41 -3.27 -7.37 -8.00
CA PHE A 41 -2.50 -7.16 -6.79
C PHE A 41 -3.24 -7.71 -5.57
N SER A 42 -2.50 -8.43 -4.73
CA SER A 42 -2.88 -8.77 -3.37
C SER A 42 -1.64 -8.68 -2.48
N CYS A 43 -1.83 -8.34 -1.21
CA CYS A 43 -0.76 -8.28 -0.21
C CYS A 43 -0.20 -9.66 0.18
N GLY A 44 -0.73 -10.75 -0.38
CA GLY A 44 -0.40 -12.12 -0.01
C GLY A 44 -1.36 -12.71 1.02
N ARG A 45 -1.36 -14.04 1.14
CA ARG A 45 -2.36 -14.80 1.94
C ARG A 45 -2.35 -14.53 3.44
N TYR A 46 -1.28 -13.92 3.96
CA TYR A 46 -1.07 -13.70 5.40
C TYR A 46 -1.32 -12.25 5.83
N LEU A 47 -1.74 -11.42 4.89
CA LEU A 47 -2.11 -10.02 5.10
C LEU A 47 -3.49 -9.79 4.52
N ARG A 48 -4.19 -8.80 5.07
CA ARG A 48 -5.45 -8.34 4.50
C ARG A 48 -5.16 -7.21 3.51
N THR A 49 -5.66 -7.37 2.29
CA THR A 49 -5.55 -6.36 1.23
C THR A 49 -6.74 -5.43 1.29
N TYR A 50 -6.49 -4.15 1.52
CA TYR A 50 -7.53 -3.13 1.44
C TYR A 50 -7.24 -2.15 0.30
N ILE A 51 -8.30 -1.68 -0.36
CA ILE A 51 -8.26 -0.49 -1.21
C ILE A 51 -8.67 0.73 -0.40
N VAL A 52 -8.07 1.88 -0.71
CA VAL A 52 -8.37 3.15 -0.03
C VAL A 52 -9.43 3.90 -0.82
N LYS A 53 -10.49 4.32 -0.14
CA LYS A 53 -11.50 5.24 -0.65
C LYS A 53 -11.51 6.52 0.19
N PRO A 54 -11.38 7.70 -0.41
CA PRO A 54 -11.48 8.96 0.32
C PRO A 54 -12.93 9.20 0.77
N LEU A 55 -13.10 9.80 1.95
CA LEU A 55 -14.42 10.19 2.47
C LEU A 55 -14.86 11.58 1.99
N ASP A 56 -13.94 12.38 1.46
CA ASP A 56 -14.16 13.74 0.94
C ASP A 56 -14.27 13.77 -0.60
N ASN A 57 -14.41 12.60 -1.24
CA ASN A 57 -14.47 12.45 -2.70
C ASN A 57 -13.25 13.01 -3.47
N ARG A 58 -12.10 13.26 -2.82
CA ARG A 58 -10.89 13.67 -3.54
C ARG A 58 -10.44 12.55 -4.50
N LYS A 59 -9.81 12.91 -5.62
CA LYS A 59 -9.28 11.88 -6.54
C LYS A 59 -8.07 11.18 -5.93
N GLY A 60 -8.06 9.86 -5.96
CA GLY A 60 -6.89 9.07 -5.57
C GLY A 60 -7.16 7.58 -5.50
N SER A 61 -6.09 6.83 -5.25
CA SER A 61 -6.11 5.39 -5.08
C SER A 61 -4.98 4.97 -4.15
N GLY A 62 -5.09 3.78 -3.58
CA GLY A 62 -4.01 3.22 -2.79
C GLY A 62 -4.41 1.89 -2.20
N ILE A 63 -3.40 1.21 -1.65
CA ILE A 63 -3.55 -0.06 -0.97
C ILE A 63 -3.14 0.06 0.49
N ARG A 64 -3.67 -0.84 1.32
CA ARG A 64 -3.14 -1.12 2.66
C ARG A 64 -2.95 -2.62 2.79
N CYS A 65 -1.74 -3.03 3.14
CA CYS A 65 -1.42 -4.39 3.54
C CYS A 65 -1.42 -4.45 5.06
N VAL A 66 -2.45 -5.06 5.64
CA VAL A 66 -2.73 -5.00 7.07
C VAL A 66 -2.46 -6.35 7.73
N LYS A 67 -1.62 -6.36 8.77
CA LYS A 67 -1.45 -7.48 9.70
C LYS A 67 -2.28 -7.18 10.96
N LEU A 68 -3.17 -8.09 11.33
CA LEU A 68 -3.97 -7.98 12.56
C LEU A 68 -3.33 -8.81 13.67
N SER A 69 -3.40 -8.28 14.87
CA SER A 69 -2.90 -8.91 16.11
C SER A 69 -3.95 -8.79 17.20
N GLU A 70 -3.72 -9.47 18.31
CA GLU A 70 -4.63 -9.60 19.45
C GLU A 70 -4.64 -8.37 20.40
N GLY A 71 -4.08 -7.24 19.98
CA GLY A 71 -4.11 -5.99 20.73
C GLY A 71 -5.52 -5.64 21.20
N LYS A 72 -5.65 -5.24 22.47
CA LYS A 72 -6.93 -4.99 23.15
C LYS A 72 -6.81 -3.80 24.11
N PRO A 73 -7.93 -3.20 24.56
CA PRO A 73 -7.92 -2.15 25.59
C PRO A 73 -7.03 -2.49 26.78
N GLY A 74 -6.29 -1.49 27.27
CA GLY A 74 -5.36 -1.64 28.39
C GLY A 74 -3.97 -2.18 28.01
N THR A 75 -3.66 -2.33 26.73
CA THR A 75 -2.38 -2.87 26.27
C THR A 75 -1.72 -1.97 25.22
N THR A 76 -0.39 -2.04 25.12
CA THR A 76 0.39 -1.32 24.10
C THR A 76 0.64 -2.15 22.84
N VAL A 77 0.09 -3.37 22.79
CA VAL A 77 0.17 -4.25 21.62
C VAL A 77 -0.72 -3.67 20.51
N PRO A 78 -0.19 -3.46 19.30
CA PRO A 78 -1.01 -3.04 18.18
C PRO A 78 -2.17 -3.99 17.96
N ARG A 79 -3.36 -3.46 17.67
CA ARG A 79 -4.49 -4.26 17.15
C ARG A 79 -4.30 -4.54 15.66
N LEU A 80 -3.70 -3.60 14.96
CA LEU A 80 -3.34 -3.72 13.56
C LEU A 80 -2.07 -2.94 13.27
N ALA A 81 -1.31 -3.43 12.31
CA ALA A 81 -0.17 -2.77 11.70
C ALA A 81 -0.37 -2.77 10.18
N TRP A 82 0.04 -1.71 9.50
CA TRP A 82 -0.10 -1.64 8.05
C TRP A 82 1.10 -1.01 7.35
N TYR A 83 1.29 -1.47 6.14
CA TYR A 83 2.01 -0.78 5.09
C TYR A 83 0.99 -0.22 4.12
N GLY A 84 1.21 0.99 3.61
CA GLY A 84 0.35 1.60 2.61
C GLY A 84 1.12 2.38 1.59
N GLU A 85 0.62 2.39 0.36
CA GLU A 85 1.10 3.29 -0.69
C GLU A 85 -0.04 3.58 -1.67
N GLY A 86 0.13 4.64 -2.46
CA GLY A 86 -0.85 5.05 -3.44
C GLY A 86 -0.58 6.44 -3.99
N LYS A 87 -1.64 7.07 -4.49
CA LYS A 87 -1.63 8.42 -5.04
C LYS A 87 -2.87 9.21 -4.61
N TRP A 88 -2.68 10.47 -4.23
CA TRP A 88 -3.71 11.48 -4.12
C TRP A 88 -3.52 12.51 -5.23
N GLY A 89 -4.42 12.52 -6.22
CA GLY A 89 -4.16 13.19 -7.49
C GLY A 89 -2.87 12.66 -8.13
N ASN A 90 -1.91 13.56 -8.34
CA ASN A 90 -0.57 13.22 -8.87
C ASN A 90 0.48 12.96 -7.77
N ALA A 91 0.13 13.16 -6.50
CA ALA A 91 1.06 13.01 -5.38
C ALA A 91 1.09 11.55 -4.91
N THR A 92 2.22 10.88 -5.14
CA THR A 92 2.52 9.56 -4.58
C THR A 92 2.82 9.65 -3.10
N TYR A 93 2.41 8.62 -2.36
CA TYR A 93 2.72 8.48 -0.95
C TYR A 93 3.04 7.02 -0.63
N ARG A 94 3.78 6.83 0.46
CA ARG A 94 4.04 5.54 1.10
C ARG A 94 4.15 5.76 2.59
N HIS A 95 3.59 4.87 3.39
CA HIS A 95 3.66 4.98 4.84
C HIS A 95 3.62 3.62 5.53
N VAL A 96 4.06 3.64 6.77
CA VAL A 96 3.89 2.54 7.73
C VAL A 96 3.10 3.08 8.90
N GLY A 97 2.23 2.27 9.46
CA GLY A 97 1.50 2.66 10.65
C GLY A 97 1.05 1.50 11.49
N GLN A 98 0.53 1.85 12.66
CA GLN A 98 -0.05 0.94 13.63
C GLN A 98 -1.19 1.58 14.38
N ALA A 99 -2.10 0.77 14.88
CA ALA A 99 -3.19 1.23 15.72
C ALA A 99 -3.23 0.46 17.02
N ILE A 100 -3.30 1.18 18.14
CA ILE A 100 -3.39 0.61 19.49
C ILE A 100 -4.64 1.15 20.18
N TYR A 101 -5.12 0.43 21.17
CA TYR A 101 -6.20 0.94 22.00
C TYR A 101 -5.69 1.97 23.01
N ARG A 102 -6.27 3.18 22.99
CA ARG A 102 -6.19 4.15 24.09
C ARG A 102 -7.57 4.19 24.74
N ASN A 103 -7.67 3.58 25.92
CA ASN A 103 -8.95 3.20 26.53
C ASN A 103 -9.74 2.29 25.57
N SER A 104 -11.00 2.62 25.28
CA SER A 104 -11.83 1.90 24.30
C SER A 104 -11.61 2.35 22.84
N ASN A 105 -10.88 3.43 22.61
CA ASN A 105 -10.72 4.02 21.28
C ASN A 105 -9.48 3.47 20.58
N LEU A 106 -9.61 3.07 19.31
CA LEU A 106 -8.47 2.66 18.51
C LEU A 106 -7.81 3.88 17.87
N VAL A 107 -6.57 4.16 18.28
CA VAL A 107 -5.79 5.32 17.86
C VAL A 107 -4.65 4.87 16.97
N GLY A 108 -4.56 5.45 15.77
CA GLY A 108 -3.56 5.16 14.77
C GLY A 108 -2.38 6.14 14.81
N PHE A 109 -1.21 5.59 14.50
CA PHE A 109 0.08 6.25 14.36
C PHE A 109 0.64 5.90 12.99
N ALA A 110 1.19 6.86 12.27
CA ALA A 110 1.79 6.59 10.98
C ALA A 110 2.87 7.60 10.64
N SER A 111 3.77 7.21 9.75
CA SER A 111 4.76 8.11 9.17
C SER A 111 4.99 7.75 7.71
N ASP A 112 5.30 8.76 6.90
CA ASP A 112 5.56 8.58 5.48
C ASP A 112 7.00 8.11 5.24
N ILE A 113 7.17 7.05 4.45
CA ILE A 113 8.47 6.69 3.88
C ILE A 113 8.77 7.70 2.77
N TYR A 114 9.95 8.32 2.82
CA TYR A 114 10.30 9.41 1.91
C TYR A 114 11.73 9.30 1.38
N GLY A 115 11.97 9.90 0.21
CA GLY A 115 13.27 9.94 -0.45
C GLY A 115 13.45 8.88 -1.55
N ASN A 116 12.39 8.22 -1.99
CA ASN A 116 12.41 7.20 -3.05
C ASN A 116 11.53 7.60 -4.26
N GLY A 117 11.14 8.87 -4.34
CA GLY A 117 10.24 9.41 -5.36
C GLY A 117 8.83 9.72 -4.84
N GLU A 118 8.54 9.49 -3.57
CA GLU A 118 7.29 9.91 -2.92
C GLU A 118 7.16 11.45 -2.91
N ASN A 119 5.93 11.96 -2.95
CA ASN A 119 5.64 13.40 -2.90
C ASN A 119 5.29 13.89 -1.49
N THR A 120 5.03 12.98 -0.55
CA THR A 120 4.59 13.33 0.81
C THR A 120 5.62 12.87 1.83
N ASN A 121 5.87 13.72 2.83
CA ASN A 121 6.79 13.46 3.93
C ASN A 121 6.15 13.95 5.24
N ASN A 122 5.12 13.25 5.71
CA ASN A 122 4.37 13.63 6.90
C ASN A 122 4.54 12.64 8.04
N ASN A 123 4.17 13.10 9.24
CA ASN A 123 4.15 12.29 10.45
C ASN A 123 2.81 12.47 11.19
N PHE A 124 2.28 11.37 11.72
CA PHE A 124 0.94 11.28 12.31
C PHE A 124 1.03 10.64 13.70
N PRO A 125 1.50 11.37 14.74
CA PRO A 125 1.78 10.82 16.06
C PRO A 125 0.52 10.67 16.93
N GLY A 126 -0.37 9.73 16.58
CA GLY A 126 -1.55 9.41 17.39
C GLY A 126 -2.76 10.30 17.14
N ASN A 127 -2.83 10.92 15.96
CA ASN A 127 -3.92 11.79 15.52
C ASN A 127 -4.83 11.12 14.46
N LEU A 128 -4.70 9.81 14.26
CA LEU A 128 -5.62 9.01 13.46
C LEU A 128 -6.62 8.31 14.39
N LYS A 129 -7.91 8.43 14.09
CA LYS A 129 -8.99 7.71 14.78
C LYS A 129 -9.42 6.56 13.88
N MET A 130 -9.33 5.34 14.38
CA MET A 130 -9.60 4.14 13.58
C MET A 130 -10.85 3.41 14.08
N GLN A 131 -11.69 2.97 13.16
CA GLN A 131 -12.90 2.19 13.46
C GLN A 131 -12.96 0.98 12.54
N ILE A 132 -13.03 -0.22 13.11
CA ILE A 132 -13.19 -1.47 12.35
C ILE A 132 -14.68 -1.77 12.24
N LEU A 133 -15.23 -1.66 11.02
CA LEU A 133 -16.64 -1.78 10.66
C LEU A 133 -16.82 -3.00 9.75
N GLY A 134 -16.65 -4.21 10.31
CA GLY A 134 -16.68 -5.46 9.55
C GLY A 134 -15.53 -5.57 8.54
N SER A 135 -15.84 -5.52 7.25
CA SER A 135 -14.86 -5.55 6.16
C SER A 135 -14.25 -4.19 5.83
N THR A 136 -14.68 -3.13 6.51
CA THR A 136 -14.19 -1.76 6.29
C THR A 136 -13.43 -1.27 7.52
N ILE A 137 -12.36 -0.51 7.31
CA ILE A 137 -11.72 0.26 8.37
C ILE A 137 -11.88 1.74 8.02
N ARG A 138 -12.58 2.50 8.86
CA ARG A 138 -12.70 3.95 8.72
C ARG A 138 -11.58 4.64 9.49
N VAL A 139 -10.93 5.60 8.85
CA VAL A 139 -9.83 6.39 9.43
C VAL A 139 -10.16 7.87 9.31
N THR A 140 -10.30 8.54 10.45
CA THR A 140 -10.58 9.97 10.56
C THR A 140 -9.51 10.70 11.39
N GLY A 141 -9.61 12.02 11.52
CA GLY A 141 -8.61 12.84 12.19
C GLY A 141 -7.69 13.50 11.18
N ALA A 142 -6.39 13.16 11.19
CA ALA A 142 -5.46 13.68 10.19
C ALA A 142 -5.66 13.07 8.79
N TRP A 143 -6.24 11.87 8.70
CA TRP A 143 -6.73 11.29 7.44
C TRP A 143 -8.25 11.33 7.41
N ASN A 144 -8.83 11.20 6.21
CA ASN A 144 -10.27 11.13 6.01
C ASN A 144 -10.59 10.11 4.91
N GLU A 145 -10.46 8.83 5.26
CA GLU A 145 -10.53 7.72 4.30
C GLU A 145 -11.16 6.46 4.91
N GLU A 146 -11.63 5.58 4.03
CA GLU A 146 -12.06 4.22 4.33
C GLU A 146 -11.18 3.22 3.60
N TRP A 147 -10.88 2.12 4.29
CA TRP A 147 -10.17 0.99 3.73
C TRP A 147 -11.18 -0.12 3.52
N GLN A 148 -11.40 -0.53 2.28
CA GLN A 148 -12.34 -1.59 1.94
C GLN A 148 -11.57 -2.88 1.63
N LEU A 149 -11.88 -3.94 2.37
CA LEU A 149 -11.24 -5.24 2.20
C LEU A 149 -11.58 -5.82 0.82
N VAL A 150 -10.56 -6.29 0.11
CA VAL A 150 -10.68 -6.96 -1.18
C VAL A 150 -9.83 -8.22 -1.21
N ARG A 151 -10.17 -9.17 -2.10
CA ARG A 151 -9.31 -10.33 -2.35
C ARG A 151 -8.08 -9.96 -3.19
N ALA A 152 -8.33 -9.17 -4.23
CA ALA A 152 -7.33 -8.58 -5.10
C ALA A 152 -7.87 -7.31 -5.74
N THR A 153 -6.99 -6.48 -6.30
CA THR A 153 -7.34 -5.23 -6.98
C THR A 153 -6.39 -4.98 -8.14
N ASN A 154 -6.79 -4.16 -9.12
CA ASN A 154 -5.85 -3.65 -10.11
C ASN A 154 -5.01 -2.54 -9.47
N TYR A 155 -3.73 -2.82 -9.21
CA TYR A 155 -2.81 -1.85 -8.63
C TYR A 155 -1.38 -2.21 -9.05
N ASN A 156 -0.58 -1.19 -9.40
CA ASN A 156 0.83 -1.36 -9.71
C ASN A 156 1.67 -0.79 -8.56
N PRO A 157 2.39 -1.63 -7.80
CA PRO A 157 3.19 -1.15 -6.68
C PRO A 157 4.32 -0.20 -7.06
N LEU A 158 4.64 0.72 -6.16
CA LEU A 158 5.79 1.59 -6.30
C LEU A 158 7.09 0.76 -6.14
N PRO A 159 8.22 1.20 -6.74
CA PRO A 159 9.51 0.56 -6.53
C PRO A 159 9.87 0.46 -5.04
N ARG A 160 10.45 -0.67 -4.62
CA ARG A 160 10.82 -0.89 -3.21
C ARG A 160 11.71 0.24 -2.68
N PRO A 161 11.45 0.75 -1.46
CA PRO A 161 12.24 1.83 -0.92
C PRO A 161 13.68 1.39 -0.67
N ARG A 162 14.60 2.35 -0.79
CA ARG A 162 16.03 2.25 -0.49
C ARG A 162 16.42 3.06 0.75
N THR A 163 15.55 4.00 1.13
CA THR A 163 15.62 4.82 2.35
C THR A 163 14.24 4.93 3.00
N CYS A 164 14.20 5.19 4.30
CA CYS A 164 12.99 5.29 5.10
C CYS A 164 12.50 6.73 5.29
N GLY A 165 13.36 7.74 5.11
CA GLY A 165 13.05 9.13 5.47
C GLY A 165 13.24 9.44 6.96
N GLY A 166 12.90 10.67 7.37
CA GLY A 166 13.28 11.22 8.68
C GLY A 166 12.46 10.75 9.89
N TYR A 167 11.33 10.09 9.66
CA TYR A 167 10.39 9.68 10.72
C TYR A 167 10.54 8.22 11.16
N PHE A 168 11.57 7.54 10.68
CA PHE A 168 11.84 6.14 10.97
C PHE A 168 13.23 5.96 11.56
N ASP A 169 13.37 4.97 12.43
CA ASP A 169 14.69 4.37 12.66
C ASP A 169 14.98 3.44 11.49
N GLN A 170 15.95 3.87 10.69
CA GLN A 170 16.40 3.14 9.51
C GLN A 170 17.54 2.22 9.90
N TYR A 171 17.39 0.94 9.57
CA TYR A 171 18.47 -0.03 9.69
C TYR A 171 18.78 -0.68 8.34
N LYS A 172 20.06 -0.85 8.05
CA LYS A 172 20.55 -1.80 7.06
C LYS A 172 20.64 -3.18 7.71
N VAL A 173 20.29 -4.17 6.92
CA VAL A 173 20.19 -5.56 7.39
C VAL A 173 21.30 -6.39 6.78
N SER A 174 21.90 -7.26 7.58
CA SER A 174 22.84 -8.29 7.15
C SER A 174 22.68 -9.55 8.01
N ASP A 175 23.38 -10.63 7.66
CA ASP A 175 23.28 -11.90 8.38
C ASP A 175 23.92 -11.79 9.77
N LEU A 176 23.27 -12.35 10.79
CA LEU A 176 23.78 -12.28 12.16
C LEU A 176 25.11 -13.03 12.32
N ALA A 177 25.21 -14.22 11.72
CA ALA A 177 26.45 -15.01 11.75
C ALA A 177 27.47 -14.56 10.69
N GLY A 178 27.07 -13.74 9.71
CA GLY A 178 27.91 -13.36 8.56
C GLY A 178 28.12 -14.50 7.55
N SER A 179 27.38 -15.60 7.69
CA SER A 179 27.51 -16.81 6.88
C SER A 179 26.65 -16.78 5.61
N ARG A 180 25.54 -16.03 5.63
CA ARG A 180 24.60 -15.94 4.52
C ARG A 180 24.76 -14.61 3.79
N GLN A 181 24.75 -14.67 2.46
CA GLN A 181 24.69 -13.46 1.64
C GLN A 181 23.26 -12.93 1.60
N GLY A 182 23.10 -11.69 2.05
CA GLY A 182 21.89 -10.93 1.85
C GLY A 182 21.95 -9.57 2.52
N SER A 183 21.04 -8.72 2.11
CA SER A 183 20.95 -7.35 2.58
C SER A 183 19.51 -6.87 2.62
N GLY A 184 19.25 -5.84 3.42
CA GLY A 184 17.92 -5.28 3.49
C GLY A 184 17.87 -3.90 4.14
N LEU A 185 16.63 -3.41 4.22
CA LEU A 185 16.22 -2.19 4.86
C LEU A 185 15.14 -2.53 5.89
N ARG A 186 15.20 -1.89 7.06
CA ARG A 186 14.10 -1.86 8.04
C ARG A 186 13.78 -0.40 8.33
N CYS A 187 12.51 -0.06 8.17
CA CYS A 187 11.95 1.23 8.55
C CYS A 187 11.10 1.01 9.79
N VAL A 188 11.71 1.17 10.97
CA VAL A 188 11.03 0.99 12.26
C VAL A 188 10.34 2.28 12.63
N LEU A 189 9.03 2.19 12.88
CA LEU A 189 8.18 3.35 13.13
C LEU A 189 8.54 3.97 14.48
N ARG A 190 8.88 5.27 14.50
CA ARG A 190 9.22 6.02 15.73
C ARG A 190 8.01 6.49 16.53
N VAL A 191 6.84 6.54 15.91
CA VAL A 191 5.63 7.07 16.54
C VAL A 191 4.74 5.97 17.11
N GLY A 192 4.18 6.25 18.27
CA GLY A 192 3.44 5.26 19.06
C GLY A 192 4.39 4.50 19.98
N PRO A 193 4.02 3.29 20.44
CA PRO A 193 4.91 2.50 21.28
C PRO A 193 6.16 2.07 20.51
N ASP A 194 7.32 2.22 21.12
CA ASP A 194 8.61 1.99 20.46
C ASP A 194 8.81 0.53 20.02
N ASN A 195 9.58 0.33 18.95
CA ASN A 195 10.05 -0.98 18.47
C ASN A 195 8.93 -2.01 18.26
N THR A 196 7.76 -1.52 17.88
CA THR A 196 6.56 -2.33 17.68
C THR A 196 6.40 -2.71 16.23
N THR A 197 6.34 -1.75 15.32
CA THR A 197 5.96 -1.96 13.93
C THR A 197 7.04 -1.47 12.96
N TRP A 198 7.29 -2.25 11.91
CA TRP A 198 8.23 -1.88 10.86
C TRP A 198 7.79 -2.40 9.49
N PHE A 199 8.19 -1.69 8.45
CA PHE A 199 8.29 -2.24 7.11
C PHE A 199 9.73 -2.68 6.85
N GLY A 200 9.91 -3.77 6.11
CA GLY A 200 11.23 -4.17 5.65
C GLY A 200 11.20 -4.70 4.23
N ASN A 201 12.32 -4.57 3.53
CA ASN A 201 12.54 -5.20 2.24
C ASN A 201 14.01 -5.56 2.08
N GLY A 202 14.32 -6.48 1.18
CA GLY A 202 15.71 -6.89 0.97
C GLY A 202 15.89 -7.94 -0.11
N ASN A 203 17.05 -8.58 -0.07
CA ASN A 203 17.40 -9.75 -0.87
C ASN A 203 18.12 -10.76 0.03
N TRP A 204 17.65 -12.01 0.02
CA TRP A 204 18.30 -13.15 0.66
C TRP A 204 18.47 -14.25 -0.38
N GLY A 205 19.71 -14.72 -0.59
CA GLY A 205 19.98 -15.82 -1.52
C GLY A 205 19.50 -15.56 -2.96
N GLY A 206 19.61 -14.31 -3.43
CA GLY A 206 19.15 -13.89 -4.76
C GLY A 206 17.65 -13.56 -4.83
N SER A 207 16.85 -13.90 -3.82
CA SER A 207 15.41 -13.67 -3.81
C SER A 207 15.04 -12.39 -3.06
N THR A 208 14.23 -11.55 -3.69
CA THR A 208 13.73 -10.32 -3.09
C THR A 208 12.53 -10.58 -2.18
N TYR A 209 12.38 -9.75 -1.16
CA TYR A 209 11.22 -9.80 -0.27
C TYR A 209 10.86 -8.39 0.21
N SER A 210 9.63 -8.28 0.71
CA SER A 210 9.14 -7.18 1.52
C SER A 210 8.18 -7.73 2.57
N HIS A 211 8.13 -7.12 3.74
CA HIS A 211 7.26 -7.56 4.84
C HIS A 211 6.78 -6.40 5.69
N ILE A 212 5.73 -6.68 6.43
CA ILE A 212 5.39 -5.92 7.62
C ILE A 212 5.57 -6.79 8.85
N GLY A 213 6.31 -6.26 9.82
CA GLY A 213 6.45 -6.85 11.14
C GLY A 213 5.77 -6.01 12.19
N THR A 214 5.24 -6.67 13.21
CA THR A 214 4.68 -5.98 14.37
C THR A 214 4.83 -6.79 15.66
N ARG A 215 4.54 -6.15 16.80
CA ARG A 215 4.53 -6.76 18.12
C ARG A 215 3.17 -7.39 18.43
N SER A 216 3.22 -8.46 19.23
CA SER A 216 2.11 -9.22 19.82
C SER A 216 2.37 -9.40 21.32
N PHE A 217 1.47 -10.04 22.07
CA PHE A 217 1.74 -10.36 23.48
C PHE A 217 2.92 -11.32 23.65
N ASN A 218 3.11 -12.23 22.69
CA ASN A 218 4.11 -13.29 22.76
C ASN A 218 5.46 -12.89 22.13
N GLY A 219 5.67 -11.62 21.82
CA GLY A 219 6.86 -11.12 21.12
C GLY A 219 6.52 -10.60 19.73
N HIS A 220 7.42 -10.74 18.76
CA HIS A 220 7.21 -10.18 17.42
C HIS A 220 6.87 -11.25 16.39
N GLY A 221 6.18 -10.83 15.33
CA GLY A 221 5.88 -11.65 14.17
C GLY A 221 5.81 -10.77 12.92
N ALA A 222 5.86 -11.40 11.75
CA ALA A 222 5.89 -10.69 10.47
C ALA A 222 5.12 -11.47 9.41
N ALA A 223 4.76 -10.80 8.33
CA ALA A 223 4.23 -11.45 7.14
C ALA A 223 4.74 -10.72 5.90
N ASP A 224 5.12 -11.51 4.90
CA ASP A 224 5.61 -10.96 3.65
C ASP A 224 4.45 -10.36 2.85
N ILE A 225 4.72 -9.21 2.24
CA ILE A 225 3.93 -8.66 1.16
C ILE A 225 4.51 -9.28 -0.12
N CYS A 226 3.75 -10.16 -0.76
CA CYS A 226 4.26 -10.97 -1.86
C CYS A 226 3.56 -10.65 -3.18
N GLY A 227 4.32 -10.62 -4.29
CA GLY A 227 3.82 -10.30 -5.62
C GLY A 227 4.65 -9.25 -6.36
N ALA A 228 4.11 -8.76 -7.47
CA ALA A 228 4.77 -7.77 -8.32
C ALA A 228 5.25 -6.56 -7.48
N GLY A 229 6.49 -6.14 -7.67
CA GLY A 229 7.10 -5.02 -6.95
C GLY A 229 7.62 -5.34 -5.54
N PHE A 230 7.05 -6.30 -4.80
CA PHE A 230 7.46 -6.60 -3.41
C PHE A 230 8.39 -7.81 -3.26
N GLY A 231 8.36 -8.75 -4.21
CA GLY A 231 9.20 -9.95 -4.24
C GLY A 231 8.36 -11.24 -4.22
N PRO A 232 8.95 -12.38 -4.65
CA PRO A 232 8.22 -13.65 -4.73
C PRO A 232 8.02 -14.36 -3.39
N ILE A 233 8.82 -14.01 -2.37
CA ILE A 233 8.77 -14.67 -1.06
C ILE A 233 7.44 -14.34 -0.37
N CYS A 234 6.73 -15.36 0.11
CA CYS A 234 5.41 -15.22 0.74
C CYS A 234 5.28 -16.04 2.04
N ASN A 235 6.08 -15.70 3.05
CA ASN A 235 6.10 -16.37 4.36
C ASN A 235 5.17 -15.69 5.38
N ASN A 236 4.90 -16.45 6.44
CA ASN A 236 4.33 -15.95 7.69
C ASN A 236 5.24 -16.35 8.83
N PHE A 237 5.58 -15.38 9.68
CA PHE A 237 6.35 -15.59 10.89
C PHE A 237 5.39 -15.45 12.07
N ALA A 238 5.24 -16.55 12.81
CA ALA A 238 4.30 -16.65 13.92
C ALA A 238 4.61 -15.63 15.02
N TRP A 239 3.61 -15.31 15.82
CA TRP A 239 3.80 -14.45 16.99
C TRP A 239 4.79 -15.06 17.98
N GLY A 240 5.80 -14.29 18.36
CA GLY A 240 6.90 -14.73 19.23
C GLY A 240 8.02 -15.48 18.53
N SER A 241 7.90 -15.71 17.22
CA SER A 241 8.98 -16.34 16.45
C SER A 241 10.17 -15.41 16.21
N LEU A 242 9.99 -14.11 16.36
CA LEU A 242 11.03 -13.09 16.21
C LEU A 242 11.34 -12.45 17.56
N LYS A 243 12.62 -12.40 17.91
CA LYS A 243 13.15 -11.73 19.10
C LYS A 243 14.09 -10.62 18.67
N LEU A 244 13.73 -9.38 18.95
CA LEU A 244 14.56 -8.20 18.69
C LEU A 244 15.33 -7.88 19.97
N ASN A 245 16.62 -8.21 19.99
CA ASN A 245 17.50 -7.93 21.13
C ASN A 245 18.21 -6.59 20.87
N PRO A 246 17.96 -5.54 21.67
CA PRO A 246 18.64 -4.26 21.48
C PRO A 246 20.14 -4.40 21.69
N VAL A 247 20.92 -3.74 20.82
CA VAL A 247 22.38 -3.64 20.89
C VAL A 247 22.79 -2.21 20.53
N PRO A 248 24.01 -1.76 20.85
CA PRO A 248 24.48 -0.45 20.42
C PRO A 248 24.31 -0.28 18.90
N GLY A 249 23.56 0.74 18.49
CA GLY A 249 23.30 1.05 17.08
C GLY A 249 22.19 0.23 16.40
N GLY A 250 21.46 -0.64 17.10
CA GLY A 250 20.30 -1.32 16.51
C GLY A 250 19.86 -2.59 17.23
N PHE A 251 19.64 -3.68 16.47
CA PHE A 251 19.09 -4.93 17.00
C PHE A 251 19.79 -6.16 16.45
N ASP A 252 19.96 -7.17 17.28
CA ASP A 252 20.18 -8.54 16.86
C ASP A 252 18.86 -9.29 16.86
N VAL A 253 18.41 -9.70 15.68
CA VAL A 253 17.13 -10.37 15.49
C VAL A 253 17.35 -11.86 15.37
N THR A 254 16.73 -12.60 16.28
CA THR A 254 16.90 -14.04 16.45
C THR A 254 15.55 -14.78 16.44
N GLY A 255 15.60 -16.12 16.38
CA GLY A 255 14.44 -17.00 16.28
C GLY A 255 14.27 -17.51 14.87
N ALA A 256 13.12 -17.22 14.24
CA ALA A 256 12.89 -17.55 12.83
C ALA A 256 13.78 -16.74 11.88
N TRP A 257 14.27 -15.59 12.31
CA TRP A 257 15.28 -14.79 11.62
C TRP A 257 16.63 -14.86 12.34
N SER A 258 17.68 -14.52 11.60
CA SER A 258 19.05 -14.42 12.11
C SER A 258 19.70 -13.23 11.40
N GLU A 259 19.35 -12.03 11.84
CA GLU A 259 19.67 -10.76 11.18
C GLU A 259 20.33 -9.76 12.13
N LYS A 260 21.29 -8.98 11.62
CA LYS A 260 21.78 -7.74 12.23
C LYS A 260 21.05 -6.56 11.62
N TRP A 261 20.48 -5.70 12.46
CA TRP A 261 19.92 -4.42 12.06
C TRP A 261 20.85 -3.34 12.61
N ARG A 262 21.46 -2.55 11.73
CA ARG A 262 22.48 -1.53 12.05
C ARG A 262 22.29 -0.26 11.22
#